data_AF-A0A946BCL5-F1
#
_entry.id   AF-A0A946BCL5-F1
#
_cell.length_a   1.000
_cell.length_b   1.000
_cell.length_c   1.000
_cell.angle_alpha   90.00
_cell.angle_beta   90.00
_cell.angle_gamma   90.00
#
_symmetry.space_group_name_H-M   'P 1'
#
loop_
_entity.id
_entity.type
_entity.pdbx_description
1 polymer ?
#
loop_
_entity_poly.entity_id
_entity_poly.type
_entity_poly.pdbx_seq_one_letter_code
_entity_poly.pdbx_strand_id
1 'polypeptide(L)'
;MKKEKQATGYDKYINWKIFIIPVVLLFAVLLMPTPYGMKDVGTEFKVGPKAVVNHITRELFGTNSSDAEQWQLLTAKMMEQNMRLGALQKDRFLKRDISWCKKYKMGTNQQNFNKAHEYIKTNVAENNFLVVMENALNVRKQRLKYEDLTGKDKKAADKGAWQIKVAIAMGLFVVVCFLTECIPLPAVAFCIGLILVFTGVISRNEVAMLYWSDACWFIMGSLMFAAAFVKTGVDKRVCLMIFKKLAVPNTKWITLIFFLIIAPLAAFISDHALAAMFLPIGMLLYQNSLTNEIPEDKELAKLLMISIAMACNIGGPGAPSGGARNVIMMTYLTDMFGVDIGYFQWVTYCFPFVIVMIPITWFITNLRFRPKIVSLAPAMDQLKMEIDKMGGWNRKQIWALIIFVIMVFGWFTEKAFFNMGIYPIRLGIGVIAVAGAIAYILTGVVNWRDYQERVDWGVVWLYAGAIIFGRTLDSTGAAYWLARSVIDFLAQFGMDAGLPLMIVSNGLTSILTNLMADGPAAASVGPIALNMAGMVHPGTIYLPFMTMATAIASSFAYCLIIGTPPNAIVYASGYLEPKDYLRVGIPIFFVANVVLLFMTGIYWTFRGFGTMPGF
;
A
#
# COMPACT_ATOMS: atom_id res chain seq x y z
N MET A 1 -10.63 34.11 -24.37
CA MET A 1 -10.50 33.94 -22.91
C MET A 1 -9.58 32.75 -22.65
N LYS A 2 -8.43 32.95 -22.00
CA LYS A 2 -7.63 31.83 -21.47
C LYS A 2 -8.54 31.06 -20.51
N LYS A 3 -8.89 29.81 -20.81
CA LYS A 3 -9.50 28.92 -19.81
C LYS A 3 -8.54 28.90 -18.63
N GLU A 4 -8.94 29.46 -17.49
CA GLU A 4 -8.23 29.25 -16.23
C GLU A 4 -8.06 27.74 -16.08
N LYS A 5 -6.81 27.28 -15.96
CA LYS A 5 -6.54 25.90 -15.56
C LYS A 5 -7.30 25.69 -14.25
N GLN A 6 -8.22 24.72 -14.22
CA GLN A 6 -8.83 24.29 -12.97
C GLN A 6 -7.69 24.00 -11.98
N ALA A 7 -7.69 24.72 -10.86
CA ALA A 7 -6.74 24.53 -9.79
C ALA A 7 -6.74 23.05 -9.41
N THR A 8 -5.60 22.39 -9.58
CA THR A 8 -5.40 21.03 -9.06
C THR A 8 -5.43 21.09 -7.53
N GLY A 9 -5.59 19.96 -6.83
CA GLY A 9 -5.55 19.95 -5.36
C GLY A 9 -4.29 20.61 -4.76
N TYR A 10 -3.22 20.73 -5.53
CA TYR A 10 -1.97 21.42 -5.18
C TYR A 10 -2.02 22.95 -5.30
N ASP A 11 -2.94 23.48 -6.12
CA ASP A 11 -3.09 24.92 -6.37
C ASP A 11 -4.10 25.57 -5.40
N LYS A 12 -4.70 24.79 -4.50
CA LYS A 12 -5.68 25.27 -3.50
C LYS A 12 -4.96 25.93 -2.31
N TYR A 13 -5.35 27.17 -2.01
CA TYR A 13 -4.99 27.82 -0.76
C TYR A 13 -5.67 27.15 0.43
N ILE A 14 -5.10 27.32 1.63
CA ILE A 14 -5.66 26.80 2.88
C ILE A 14 -7.08 27.32 3.08
N ASN A 15 -8.04 26.41 3.24
CA ASN A 15 -9.38 26.75 3.65
C ASN A 15 -9.43 26.81 5.19
N TRP A 16 -9.09 27.96 5.77
CA TRP A 16 -9.02 28.15 7.22
C TRP A 16 -10.32 27.81 7.96
N LYS A 17 -11.49 28.01 7.34
CA LYS A 17 -12.78 27.68 7.95
C LYS A 17 -12.96 26.18 8.17
N ILE A 18 -12.40 25.35 7.30
CA ILE A 18 -12.48 23.90 7.41
C ILE A 18 -11.24 23.37 8.16
N PHE A 19 -10.07 23.95 7.93
CA PHE A 19 -8.81 23.52 8.53
C PHE A 19 -8.77 23.70 10.06
N ILE A 20 -9.53 24.65 10.62
CA ILE A 20 -9.65 24.77 12.08
C ILE A 20 -10.24 23.51 12.73
N ILE A 21 -11.09 22.76 12.01
CA ILE A 21 -11.75 21.56 12.52
C ILE A 21 -10.73 20.46 12.89
N PRO A 22 -9.86 19.97 11.97
CA PRO A 22 -8.86 18.96 12.33
C PRO A 22 -7.88 19.46 13.40
N VAL A 23 -7.54 20.75 13.43
CA VAL A 23 -6.66 21.33 14.46
C VAL A 23 -7.32 21.30 15.83
N VAL A 24 -8.57 21.76 15.94
CA VAL A 24 -9.32 21.73 17.21
C VAL A 24 -9.52 20.29 17.67
N LEU A 25 -9.86 19.37 16.77
CA LEU A 25 -9.99 17.95 17.07
C LEU A 25 -8.69 17.33 17.59
N LEU A 26 -7.55 17.67 16.98
CA LEU A 26 -6.22 17.24 17.44
C LEU A 26 -6.00 17.66 18.91
N PHE A 27 -6.18 18.95 19.22
CA PHE A 27 -5.98 19.45 20.58
C PHE A 27 -7.02 18.94 21.57
N ALA A 28 -8.28 18.81 21.15
CA ALA A 28 -9.34 18.24 21.99
C ALA A 28 -8.99 16.81 22.42
N VAL A 29 -8.56 15.95 21.49
CA VAL A 29 -8.11 14.59 21.83
C VAL A 29 -6.90 14.62 22.75
N LEU A 30 -5.92 15.49 22.51
CA LEU A 30 -4.72 15.61 23.35
C LEU A 30 -5.03 16.11 24.78
N LEU A 31 -6.10 16.87 24.98
CA LEU A 31 -6.51 17.39 26.29
C LEU A 31 -7.46 16.44 27.06
N MET A 32 -8.20 15.57 26.37
CA MET A 32 -9.11 14.61 27.02
C MET A 32 -8.38 13.63 27.95
N PRO A 33 -8.99 13.12 29.03
CA PRO A 33 -8.36 12.10 29.87
C PRO A 33 -8.00 10.84 29.07
N THR A 34 -6.83 10.27 29.31
CA THR A 34 -6.37 9.07 28.60
C THR A 34 -7.23 7.85 28.99
N PRO A 35 -7.92 7.20 28.04
CA PRO A 35 -8.74 6.02 28.30
C PRO A 35 -7.93 4.88 28.92
N TYR A 36 -8.59 4.06 29.75
CA TYR A 36 -7.93 2.93 30.42
C TYR A 36 -7.33 1.93 29.43
N GLY A 37 -8.04 1.59 28.34
CA GLY A 37 -7.51 0.69 27.31
C GLY A 37 -6.22 1.18 26.64
N MET A 38 -5.99 2.50 26.55
CA MET A 38 -4.71 3.03 26.06
C MET A 38 -3.58 2.85 27.09
N LYS A 39 -3.90 2.88 28.38
CA LYS A 39 -2.93 2.63 29.46
C LYS A 39 -2.52 1.16 29.52
N ASP A 40 -3.47 0.25 29.31
CA ASP A 40 -3.18 -1.18 29.19
C ASP A 40 -2.26 -1.46 28.00
N VAL A 41 -2.59 -0.96 26.80
CA VAL A 41 -1.72 -1.15 25.63
C VAL A 41 -0.36 -0.45 25.82
N GLY A 42 -0.34 0.73 26.45
CA GLY A 42 0.90 1.41 26.83
C GLY A 42 1.78 0.56 27.74
N THR A 43 1.16 -0.19 28.67
CA THR A 43 1.80 -1.16 29.56
C THR A 43 2.37 -2.34 28.76
N GLU A 44 1.58 -2.93 27.86
CA GLU A 44 2.00 -4.03 26.98
C GLU A 44 3.20 -3.65 26.09
N PHE A 45 3.27 -2.40 25.61
CA PHE A 45 4.34 -1.94 24.71
C PHE A 45 5.60 -1.48 25.45
N LYS A 46 5.48 -0.82 26.60
CA LYS A 46 6.64 -0.25 27.33
C LYS A 46 7.20 -1.15 28.42
N VAL A 47 6.36 -1.91 29.10
CA VAL A 47 6.75 -2.78 30.22
C VAL A 47 6.75 -4.26 29.80
N GLY A 48 5.84 -4.64 28.90
CA GLY A 48 5.72 -6.00 28.37
C GLY A 48 7.02 -6.68 27.95
N PRO A 49 7.91 -6.05 27.16
CA PRO A 49 9.16 -6.69 26.75
C PRO A 49 10.02 -7.16 27.92
N LYS A 50 10.13 -6.36 28.99
CA LYS A 50 10.89 -6.73 30.21
C LYS A 50 10.24 -7.89 30.95
N ALA A 51 8.92 -7.86 31.10
CA ALA A 51 8.17 -8.92 31.77
C ALA A 51 8.26 -10.25 31.01
N VAL A 52 8.13 -10.21 29.69
CA VAL A 52 8.23 -11.37 28.81
C VAL A 52 9.63 -11.97 28.84
N VAL A 53 10.67 -11.13 28.70
CA VAL A 53 12.06 -11.61 28.79
C VAL A 53 12.31 -12.30 30.12
N ASN A 54 11.85 -11.73 31.23
CA ASN A 54 12.00 -12.34 32.56
C ASN A 54 11.21 -13.65 32.71
N HIS A 55 10.05 -13.77 32.09
CA HIS A 55 9.27 -15.00 32.07
C HIS A 55 9.99 -16.10 31.28
N ILE A 56 10.46 -15.78 30.07
CA ILE A 56 11.20 -16.73 29.21
C ILE A 56 12.50 -17.18 29.88
N THR A 57 13.25 -16.28 30.54
CA THR A 57 14.47 -16.68 31.25
C THR A 57 14.18 -17.62 32.41
N ARG A 58 13.09 -17.40 33.14
CA ARG A 58 12.67 -18.30 34.23
C ARG A 58 12.23 -19.66 33.72
N GLU A 59 11.42 -19.72 32.66
CA GLU A 59 10.95 -21.00 32.12
C GLU A 59 12.08 -21.82 31.47
N LEU A 60 12.97 -21.19 30.71
CA LEU A 60 14.01 -21.92 29.97
C LEU A 60 15.28 -22.19 30.77
N PHE A 61 15.61 -21.33 31.75
CA PHE A 61 16.91 -21.37 32.44
C PHE A 61 16.79 -21.39 33.98
N GLY A 62 15.59 -21.25 34.54
CA GLY A 62 15.39 -21.22 36.00
C GLY A 62 15.95 -19.97 36.69
N THR A 63 16.32 -18.92 35.94
CA THR A 63 16.95 -17.70 36.48
C THR A 63 16.13 -16.45 36.16
N ASN A 64 16.26 -15.41 36.99
CA ASN A 64 15.72 -14.10 36.68
C ASN A 64 16.52 -13.43 35.56
N SER A 65 15.88 -12.54 34.81
CA SER A 65 16.56 -11.77 33.75
C SER A 65 17.71 -10.88 34.24
N SER A 66 17.73 -10.51 35.53
CA SER A 66 18.83 -9.77 36.17
C SER A 66 20.07 -10.63 36.40
N ASP A 67 19.87 -11.93 36.60
CA ASP A 67 20.89 -12.88 37.04
C ASP A 67 21.30 -13.83 35.89
N ALA A 68 20.62 -13.72 34.74
CA ALA A 68 20.84 -14.55 33.56
C ALA A 68 22.15 -14.18 32.85
N GLU A 69 22.83 -15.20 32.33
CA GLU A 69 24.02 -14.98 31.50
C GLU A 69 23.67 -14.21 30.21
N GLN A 70 24.66 -13.54 29.61
CA GLN A 70 24.43 -12.72 28.41
C GLN A 70 23.80 -13.49 27.26
N TRP A 71 24.16 -14.76 27.04
CA TRP A 71 23.57 -15.58 25.98
C TRP A 71 22.14 -16.07 26.33
N GLN A 72 21.84 -16.30 27.61
CA GLN A 72 20.48 -16.65 28.07
C GLN A 72 19.55 -15.45 27.88
N LEU A 73 20.01 -14.26 28.29
CA LEU A 73 19.28 -13.01 28.08
C LEU A 73 19.09 -12.71 26.60
N LEU A 74 20.10 -12.99 25.76
CA LEU A 74 19.99 -12.87 24.30
C LEU A 74 18.92 -13.82 23.75
N THR A 75 18.92 -15.10 24.16
CA THR A 75 17.90 -16.09 23.75
C THR A 75 16.49 -15.56 24.05
N ALA A 76 16.26 -15.09 25.27
CA ALA A 76 14.96 -14.56 25.68
C ALA A 76 14.56 -13.28 24.91
N LYS A 77 15.51 -12.37 24.66
CA LYS A 77 15.26 -11.17 23.81
C LYS A 77 14.94 -11.54 22.36
N MET A 78 15.62 -12.55 21.81
CA MET A 78 15.34 -13.04 20.45
C MET A 78 13.95 -13.68 20.37
N MET A 79 13.55 -14.45 21.37
CA MET A 79 12.20 -15.03 21.47
C MET A 79 11.13 -13.94 21.62
N GLU A 80 11.32 -12.96 22.53
CA GLU A 80 10.39 -11.83 22.69
C GLU A 80 10.20 -11.04 21.40
N GLN A 81 11.30 -10.74 20.71
CA GLN A 81 11.22 -9.99 19.46
C GLN A 81 10.60 -10.81 18.32
N ASN A 82 10.83 -12.12 18.26
CA ASN A 82 10.12 -13.00 17.32
C ASN A 82 8.62 -13.03 17.61
N MET A 83 8.23 -13.10 18.89
CA MET A 83 6.82 -13.03 19.31
C MET A 83 6.17 -11.72 18.85
N ARG A 84 6.85 -10.58 19.00
CA ARG A 84 6.34 -9.28 18.50
C ARG A 84 6.14 -9.25 16.99
N LEU A 85 6.97 -9.96 16.23
CA LEU A 85 6.84 -10.09 14.78
C LEU A 85 5.78 -11.16 14.38
N GLY A 86 5.01 -11.69 15.33
CA GLY A 86 4.07 -12.78 15.11
C GLY A 86 4.73 -14.11 14.78
N ALA A 87 6.04 -14.26 14.93
CA ALA A 87 6.78 -15.47 14.58
C ALA A 87 6.96 -16.39 15.80
N LEU A 88 5.95 -17.20 16.11
CA LEU A 88 5.95 -18.07 17.30
C LEU A 88 6.71 -19.39 17.12
N GLN A 89 7.06 -19.77 15.88
CA GLN A 89 7.64 -21.08 15.57
C GLN A 89 9.16 -21.15 15.79
N LYS A 90 9.64 -22.33 16.20
CA LYS A 90 11.07 -22.62 16.39
C LYS A 90 11.88 -22.43 15.11
N ASP A 91 11.39 -22.86 13.96
CA ASP A 91 12.06 -22.67 12.66
C ASP A 91 12.35 -21.19 12.37
N ARG A 92 11.41 -20.30 12.70
CA ARG A 92 11.58 -18.85 12.50
C ARG A 92 12.65 -18.26 13.41
N PHE A 93 12.80 -18.78 14.62
CA PHE A 93 13.89 -18.43 15.50
C PHE A 93 15.24 -18.86 14.90
N LEU A 94 15.35 -20.11 14.44
CA LEU A 94 16.59 -20.68 13.91
C LEU A 94 17.04 -20.06 12.58
N LYS A 95 16.13 -19.45 11.82
CA LYS A 95 16.45 -18.68 10.60
C LYS A 95 16.99 -17.27 10.87
N ARG A 96 17.03 -16.80 12.12
CA ARG A 96 17.59 -15.48 12.45
C ARG A 96 19.12 -15.53 12.40
N ASP A 97 19.71 -14.39 12.04
CA ASP A 97 21.16 -14.22 11.96
C ASP A 97 21.64 -13.11 12.91
N ILE A 98 22.96 -12.96 13.00
CA ILE A 98 23.54 -11.93 13.87
C ILE A 98 23.25 -10.50 13.39
N SER A 99 23.09 -10.28 12.08
CA SER A 99 22.68 -8.99 11.51
C SER A 99 21.29 -8.59 11.98
N TRP A 100 20.37 -9.54 12.10
CA TRP A 100 19.03 -9.34 12.65
C TRP A 100 19.10 -8.91 14.12
N CYS A 101 19.92 -9.59 14.95
CA CYS A 101 20.13 -9.17 16.34
C CYS A 101 20.72 -7.75 16.45
N LYS A 102 21.62 -7.37 15.54
CA LYS A 102 22.15 -5.99 15.45
C LYS A 102 21.08 -4.99 15.04
N LYS A 103 20.22 -5.31 14.07
CA LYS A 103 19.09 -4.47 13.62
C LYS A 103 18.18 -4.08 14.78
N TYR A 104 17.88 -5.02 15.68
CA TYR A 104 17.04 -4.79 16.85
C TYR A 104 17.81 -4.36 18.11
N LYS A 105 19.07 -3.94 17.97
CA LYS A 105 19.91 -3.39 19.06
C LYS A 105 20.00 -4.31 20.29
N MET A 106 20.08 -5.63 20.09
CA MET A 106 20.05 -6.60 21.20
C MET A 106 21.38 -6.73 21.98
N GLY A 107 22.46 -6.07 21.53
CA GLY A 107 23.78 -6.12 22.18
C GLY A 107 24.38 -7.52 22.15
N THR A 108 24.68 -8.02 20.95
CA THR A 108 25.11 -9.40 20.71
C THR A 108 26.56 -9.50 20.25
N ASN A 109 27.23 -10.61 20.58
CA ASN A 109 28.50 -11.05 20.02
C ASN A 109 28.32 -12.45 19.39
N GLN A 110 29.24 -12.86 18.51
CA GLN A 110 29.10 -14.12 17.77
C GLN A 110 29.03 -15.34 18.69
N GLN A 111 29.78 -15.33 19.80
CA GLN A 111 29.83 -16.45 20.74
C GLN A 111 28.49 -16.66 21.45
N ASN A 112 27.89 -15.59 21.98
CA ASN A 112 26.60 -15.65 22.67
C ASN A 112 25.47 -16.01 21.69
N PHE A 113 25.53 -15.51 20.46
CA PHE A 113 24.58 -15.87 19.40
C PHE A 113 24.63 -17.37 19.08
N ASN A 114 25.83 -17.92 18.87
CA ASN A 114 26.00 -19.35 18.57
C ASN A 114 25.46 -20.22 19.72
N LYS A 115 25.79 -19.88 20.97
CA LYS A 115 25.26 -20.58 22.16
C LYS A 115 23.73 -20.54 22.25
N ALA A 116 23.13 -19.37 22.04
CA ALA A 116 21.68 -19.20 22.05
C ALA A 116 20.99 -20.07 20.97
N HIS A 117 21.54 -20.05 19.75
CA HIS A 117 21.03 -20.87 18.64
C HIS A 117 21.15 -22.36 18.91
N GLU A 118 22.31 -22.81 19.37
CA GLU A 118 22.59 -24.21 19.65
C GLU A 118 21.69 -24.76 20.76
N TYR A 119 21.49 -23.97 21.84
CA TYR A 119 20.59 -24.34 22.93
C TYR A 119 19.16 -24.56 22.45
N ILE A 120 18.57 -23.60 21.72
CA ILE A 120 17.20 -23.76 21.20
C ILE A 120 17.12 -24.91 20.20
N LYS A 121 18.15 -25.09 19.35
CA LYS A 121 18.18 -26.17 18.36
C LYS A 121 18.16 -27.54 19.03
N THR A 122 19.02 -27.76 20.02
CA THR A 122 19.30 -29.08 20.60
C THR A 122 18.44 -29.39 21.83
N ASN A 123 18.17 -28.41 22.70
CA ASN A 123 17.59 -28.66 24.03
C ASN A 123 16.10 -28.35 24.12
N VAL A 124 15.51 -27.61 23.17
CA VAL A 124 14.09 -27.22 23.21
C VAL A 124 13.33 -27.92 22.09
N ALA A 125 12.44 -28.85 22.43
CA ALA A 125 11.54 -29.49 21.46
C ALA A 125 10.58 -28.48 20.82
N GLU A 126 10.10 -28.75 19.61
CA GLU A 126 9.28 -27.80 18.83
C GLU A 126 7.96 -27.44 19.54
N ASN A 127 7.24 -28.44 20.06
CA ASN A 127 6.02 -28.22 20.85
C ASN A 127 6.30 -27.42 22.13
N ASN A 128 7.42 -27.70 22.81
CA ASN A 128 7.78 -26.98 24.03
C ASN A 128 8.11 -25.51 23.74
N PHE A 129 8.81 -25.24 22.63
CA PHE A 129 9.09 -23.87 22.20
C PHE A 129 7.80 -23.08 21.96
N LEU A 130 6.83 -23.69 21.28
CA LEU A 130 5.54 -23.07 21.00
C LEU A 130 4.76 -22.76 22.29
N VAL A 131 4.72 -23.71 23.23
CA VAL A 131 4.08 -23.52 24.54
C VAL A 131 4.72 -22.37 25.33
N VAL A 132 6.05 -22.29 25.38
CA VAL A 132 6.76 -21.18 26.05
C VAL A 132 6.40 -19.84 25.40
N MET A 133 6.30 -19.80 24.07
CA MET A 133 5.95 -18.58 23.34
C MET A 133 4.49 -18.17 23.56
N GLU A 134 3.55 -19.11 23.63
CA GLU A 134 2.14 -18.85 23.94
C GLU A 134 1.96 -18.37 25.38
N ASN A 135 2.65 -18.98 26.34
CA ASN A 135 2.67 -18.54 27.74
C ASN A 135 3.24 -17.14 27.88
N ALA A 136 4.35 -16.85 27.19
CA ALA A 136 4.93 -15.51 27.12
C ALA A 136 3.97 -14.46 26.54
N LEU A 137 3.21 -14.83 25.49
CA LEU A 137 2.18 -13.96 24.91
C LEU A 137 1.05 -13.69 25.91
N ASN A 138 0.63 -14.71 26.65
CA ASN A 138 -0.38 -14.58 27.71
C ASN A 138 0.09 -13.69 28.86
N VAL A 139 1.36 -13.78 29.27
CA VAL A 139 1.95 -12.88 30.27
C VAL A 139 1.82 -11.43 29.82
N ARG A 140 2.12 -11.15 28.55
CA ARG A 140 2.02 -9.80 27.98
C ARG A 140 0.58 -9.28 27.97
N LYS A 141 -0.38 -10.11 27.52
CA LYS A 141 -1.76 -9.68 27.25
C LYS A 141 -2.68 -9.67 28.47
N GLN A 142 -2.50 -10.63 29.39
CA GLN A 142 -3.49 -10.89 30.46
C GLN A 142 -2.94 -10.66 31.86
N ARG A 143 -1.63 -10.89 32.08
CA ARG A 143 -1.04 -10.84 33.44
C ARG A 143 -0.34 -9.53 33.76
N LEU A 144 -0.25 -8.59 32.81
CA LEU A 144 0.42 -7.31 32.97
C LEU A 144 -0.61 -6.17 32.95
N LYS A 145 -1.24 -5.88 34.10
CA LYS A 145 -2.22 -4.80 34.20
C LYS A 145 -1.56 -3.50 34.63
N TYR A 146 -2.08 -2.38 34.12
CA TYR A 146 -1.59 -1.05 34.47
C TYR A 146 -1.74 -0.74 35.98
N GLU A 147 -2.81 -1.23 36.61
CA GLU A 147 -3.11 -1.02 38.04
C GLU A 147 -2.04 -1.59 38.98
N ASP A 148 -1.40 -2.70 38.57
CA ASP A 148 -0.41 -3.41 39.36
C ASP A 148 1.00 -2.76 39.27
N LEU A 149 1.18 -1.79 38.36
CA LEU A 149 2.48 -1.14 38.15
C LEU A 149 2.76 -0.06 39.21
N THR A 150 4.02 0.01 39.64
CA THR A 150 4.53 1.03 40.56
C THR A 150 5.83 1.68 40.07
N GLY A 151 6.14 2.87 40.59
CA GLY A 151 7.42 3.55 40.38
C GLY A 151 7.76 3.84 38.91
N LYS A 152 8.90 3.32 38.45
CA LYS A 152 9.43 3.57 37.09
C LYS A 152 8.60 2.91 35.99
N ASP A 153 8.06 1.71 36.25
CA ASP A 153 7.31 0.95 35.24
C ASP A 153 5.95 1.63 34.96
N LYS A 154 5.30 2.20 35.98
CA LYS A 154 4.07 3.01 35.80
C LYS A 154 4.31 4.26 34.96
N LYS A 155 5.38 5.01 35.23
CA LYS A 155 5.78 6.18 34.41
C LYS A 155 6.08 5.80 32.95
N ALA A 156 6.67 4.63 32.72
CA ALA A 156 6.92 4.13 31.38
C ALA A 156 5.60 3.80 30.66
N ALA A 157 4.66 3.14 31.34
CA ALA A 157 3.33 2.88 30.82
C ALA A 157 2.55 4.17 30.50
N ASP A 158 2.60 5.18 31.37
CA ASP A 158 1.99 6.49 31.13
C ASP A 158 2.56 7.17 29.88
N LYS A 159 3.89 7.08 29.68
CA LYS A 159 4.54 7.56 28.45
C LYS A 159 4.06 6.78 27.21
N GLY A 160 3.87 5.47 27.33
CA GLY A 160 3.28 4.65 26.26
C GLY A 160 1.86 5.09 25.92
N ALA A 161 1.03 5.30 26.93
CA ALA A 161 -0.34 5.77 26.77
C ALA A 161 -0.40 7.17 26.13
N TRP A 162 0.52 8.08 26.49
CA TRP A 162 0.68 9.37 25.82
C TRP A 162 1.00 9.21 24.33
N GLN A 163 1.94 8.32 23.97
CA GLN A 163 2.31 8.07 22.57
C GLN A 163 1.12 7.54 21.75
N ILE A 164 0.34 6.62 22.32
CA ILE A 164 -0.88 6.09 21.69
C ILE A 164 -1.89 7.22 21.45
N LYS A 165 -2.14 8.04 22.47
CA LYS A 165 -3.07 9.17 22.40
C LYS A 165 -2.67 10.18 21.31
N VAL A 166 -1.38 10.52 21.23
CA VAL A 166 -0.87 11.39 20.16
C VAL A 166 -1.08 10.76 18.78
N ALA A 167 -0.80 9.46 18.63
CA ALA A 167 -0.95 8.77 17.35
C ALA A 167 -2.43 8.71 16.90
N ILE A 168 -3.38 8.51 17.83
CA ILE A 168 -4.82 8.60 17.55
C ILE A 168 -5.25 10.02 17.18
N ALA A 169 -4.80 11.02 17.94
CA ALA A 169 -5.11 12.42 17.66
C ALA A 169 -4.57 12.87 16.28
N MET A 170 -3.34 12.44 15.96
CA MET A 170 -2.73 12.64 14.66
C MET A 170 -3.51 11.89 13.56
N GLY A 171 -3.95 10.66 13.79
CA GLY A 171 -4.76 9.92 12.83
C GLY A 171 -6.08 10.61 12.52
N LEU A 172 -6.76 11.14 13.55
CA LEU A 172 -7.97 11.95 13.38
C LEU A 172 -7.68 13.21 12.54
N PHE A 173 -6.60 13.93 12.86
CA PHE A 173 -6.16 15.09 12.08
C PHE A 173 -5.93 14.74 10.61
N VAL A 174 -5.18 13.66 10.32
CA VAL A 174 -4.84 13.21 8.97
C VAL A 174 -6.08 12.80 8.20
N VAL A 175 -6.94 11.96 8.79
CA VAL A 175 -8.18 11.47 8.14
C VAL A 175 -9.11 12.63 7.81
N VAL A 176 -9.31 13.56 8.73
CA VAL A 176 -10.17 14.74 8.48
C VAL A 176 -9.55 15.64 7.40
N CYS A 177 -8.23 15.87 7.42
CA CYS A 177 -7.55 16.65 6.37
C CYS A 177 -7.68 15.99 4.99
N PHE A 178 -7.56 14.66 4.90
CA PHE A 178 -7.71 13.93 3.64
C PHE A 178 -9.14 13.89 3.12
N LEU A 179 -10.13 13.73 4.00
CA LEU A 179 -11.55 13.75 3.60
C LEU A 179 -12.02 15.14 3.15
N THR A 180 -11.48 16.19 3.76
CA THR A 180 -11.92 17.56 3.49
C THR A 180 -11.07 18.31 2.47
N GLU A 181 -9.86 17.81 2.17
CA GLU A 181 -8.84 18.50 1.37
C GLU A 181 -8.65 19.97 1.79
N CYS A 182 -8.74 20.27 3.09
CA CYS A 182 -8.72 21.65 3.60
C CYS A 182 -7.35 22.34 3.45
N ILE A 183 -6.29 21.54 3.30
CA ILE A 183 -4.93 21.96 2.96
C ILE A 183 -4.37 21.03 1.87
N PRO A 184 -3.34 21.46 1.10
CA PRO A 184 -2.67 20.59 0.14
C PRO A 184 -2.18 19.28 0.79
N LEU A 185 -2.43 18.15 0.13
CA LEU A 185 -2.11 16.82 0.67
C LEU A 185 -0.64 16.65 1.12
N PRO A 186 0.38 17.19 0.41
CA PRO A 186 1.77 17.13 0.89
C PRO A 186 2.00 17.90 2.20
N ALA A 187 1.24 18.97 2.45
CA ALA A 187 1.36 19.72 3.70
C ALA A 187 0.89 18.87 4.89
N VAL A 188 -0.14 18.03 4.71
CA VAL A 188 -0.59 17.06 5.72
C VAL A 188 0.56 16.12 6.11
N ALA A 189 1.33 15.64 5.13
CA ALA A 189 2.50 14.80 5.38
C ALA A 189 3.55 15.51 6.26
N PHE A 190 3.85 16.79 5.99
CA PHE A 190 4.75 17.56 6.86
C PHE A 190 4.18 17.79 8.27
N CYS A 191 2.87 18.05 8.38
CA CYS A 191 2.19 18.18 9.67
C CYS A 191 2.36 16.91 10.53
N ILE A 192 2.31 15.71 9.94
CA ILE A 192 2.55 14.45 10.64
C ILE A 192 3.92 14.48 11.33
N GLY A 193 5.00 14.77 10.59
CA GLY A 193 6.34 14.86 11.16
C GLY A 193 6.46 15.94 12.25
N LEU A 194 5.86 17.11 12.03
CA LEU A 194 5.88 18.21 13.00
C LEU A 194 5.16 17.85 14.30
N ILE A 195 3.95 17.28 14.20
CA ILE A 195 3.17 16.85 15.36
C ILE A 195 3.99 15.85 16.18
N LEU A 196 4.63 14.86 15.54
CA LEU A 196 5.37 13.82 16.26
C LEU A 196 6.63 14.32 16.95
N VAL A 197 7.33 15.31 16.36
CA VAL A 197 8.49 15.93 16.99
C VAL A 197 8.06 16.86 18.14
N PHE A 198 7.06 17.72 17.93
CA PHE A 198 6.59 18.65 18.97
C PHE A 198 5.97 17.94 20.19
N THR A 199 5.36 16.78 19.98
CA THR A 199 4.79 15.95 21.06
C THR A 199 5.82 15.02 21.73
N GLY A 200 7.05 14.97 21.22
CA GLY A 200 8.13 14.14 21.76
C GLY A 200 7.96 12.64 21.52
N VAL A 201 7.15 12.24 20.54
CA VAL A 201 6.95 10.82 20.17
C VAL A 201 8.19 10.30 19.45
N ILE A 202 8.75 11.10 18.53
CA ILE A 202 9.96 10.79 17.77
C ILE A 202 10.97 11.92 17.87
N SER A 203 12.26 11.60 17.71
CA SER A 203 13.34 12.59 17.69
C SER A 203 13.52 13.27 16.32
N ARG A 204 14.25 14.39 16.31
CA ARG A 204 14.61 15.12 15.08
C ARG A 204 15.39 14.28 14.06
N ASN A 205 16.16 13.30 14.51
CA ASN A 205 16.94 12.43 13.63
C ASN A 205 16.06 11.32 13.06
N GLU A 206 15.18 10.75 13.90
CA GLU A 206 14.26 9.69 13.49
C GLU A 206 13.25 10.18 12.46
N VAL A 207 12.69 11.38 12.63
CA VAL A 207 11.70 11.91 11.66
C VAL A 207 12.27 12.00 10.24
N ALA A 208 13.51 12.47 10.08
CA ALA A 208 14.16 12.58 8.77
C ALA A 208 14.41 11.20 8.15
N MET A 209 14.85 10.22 8.96
CA MET A 209 15.04 8.84 8.51
C MET A 209 13.74 8.16 8.09
N LEU A 210 12.62 8.51 8.73
CA LEU A 210 11.33 7.90 8.40
C LEU A 210 10.77 8.42 7.05
N TYR A 211 11.04 9.68 6.68
CA TYR A 211 10.64 10.21 5.36
C TYR A 211 11.37 9.51 4.20
N TRP A 212 12.64 9.14 4.38
CA TRP A 212 13.47 8.54 3.34
C TRP A 212 13.59 7.02 3.44
N SER A 213 12.46 6.32 3.31
CA SER A 213 12.41 4.86 3.22
C SER A 213 12.68 4.34 1.80
N ASP A 214 13.01 3.05 1.65
CA ASP A 214 13.13 2.39 0.33
C ASP A 214 11.85 2.51 -0.50
N ALA A 215 10.69 2.43 0.15
CA ALA A 215 9.40 2.67 -0.48
C ALA A 215 9.25 4.10 -1.04
N CYS A 216 9.71 5.12 -0.30
CA CYS A 216 9.73 6.49 -0.78
C CYS A 216 10.66 6.64 -2.00
N TRP A 217 11.84 6.00 -1.96
CA TRP A 217 12.76 5.95 -3.11
C TRP A 217 12.13 5.25 -4.32
N PHE A 218 11.40 4.16 -4.10
CA PHE A 218 10.70 3.43 -5.15
C PHE A 218 9.63 4.29 -5.82
N ILE A 219 8.80 4.97 -5.04
CA ILE A 219 7.77 5.88 -5.53
C ILE A 219 8.40 7.04 -6.33
N MET A 220 9.48 7.63 -5.83
CA MET A 220 10.18 8.67 -6.58
C MET A 220 10.71 8.13 -7.91
N GLY A 221 11.41 6.99 -7.87
CA GLY A 221 11.97 6.37 -9.06
C GLY A 221 10.91 5.95 -10.08
N SER A 222 9.75 5.45 -9.63
CA SER A 222 8.63 5.08 -10.51
C SER A 222 7.98 6.29 -11.18
N LEU A 223 7.84 7.42 -10.47
CA LEU A 223 7.37 8.67 -11.07
C LEU A 223 8.37 9.27 -12.05
N MET A 224 9.68 9.23 -11.74
CA MET A 224 10.75 9.64 -12.66
C MET A 224 10.75 8.78 -13.93
N PHE A 225 10.62 7.47 -13.78
CA PHE A 225 10.45 6.54 -14.88
C PHE A 225 9.22 6.89 -15.75
N ALA A 226 8.05 7.10 -15.11
CA ALA A 226 6.82 7.45 -15.81
C ALA A 226 6.97 8.76 -16.59
N ALA A 227 7.62 9.77 -16.00
CA ALA A 227 7.92 11.04 -16.65
C ALA A 227 8.82 10.87 -17.89
N ALA A 228 9.79 9.96 -17.85
CA ALA A 228 10.64 9.63 -19.00
C ALA A 228 9.85 8.95 -20.14
N PHE A 229 8.93 8.05 -19.80
CA PHE A 229 8.06 7.37 -20.78
C PHE A 229 7.14 8.37 -21.49
N VAL A 230 6.45 9.21 -20.72
CA VAL A 230 5.56 10.25 -21.26
C VAL A 230 6.32 11.25 -22.11
N LYS A 231 7.54 11.64 -21.71
CA LYS A 231 8.39 12.56 -22.50
C LYS A 231 8.81 11.93 -23.84
N THR A 232 9.17 10.66 -23.85
CA THR A 232 9.66 9.98 -25.06
C THR A 232 8.54 9.59 -26.03
N GLY A 233 7.29 9.51 -25.56
CA GLY A 233 6.16 9.05 -26.36
C GLY A 233 6.16 7.54 -26.59
N VAL A 234 6.91 6.76 -25.79
CA VAL A 234 6.90 5.29 -25.83
C VAL A 234 5.52 4.77 -25.46
N ASP A 235 4.93 5.34 -24.42
CA ASP A 235 3.56 5.14 -23.96
C ASP A 235 2.54 5.28 -25.10
N LYS A 236 2.63 6.37 -25.87
CA LYS A 236 1.80 6.60 -27.05
C LYS A 236 2.02 5.50 -28.07
N ARG A 237 3.27 5.21 -28.44
CA ARG A 237 3.60 4.23 -29.49
C ARG A 237 3.13 2.80 -29.15
N VAL A 238 3.24 2.38 -27.89
CA VAL A 238 2.70 1.10 -27.39
C VAL A 238 1.19 1.03 -27.62
N CYS A 239 0.48 2.11 -27.31
CA CYS A 239 -0.95 2.23 -27.55
C CYS A 239 -1.30 2.07 -29.05
N LEU A 240 -0.53 2.66 -29.97
CA LEU A 240 -0.81 2.62 -31.43
C LEU A 240 -0.64 1.25 -32.05
N MET A 241 0.40 0.51 -31.63
CA MET A 241 0.67 -0.83 -32.17
C MET A 241 -0.50 -1.79 -31.95
N ILE A 242 -1.30 -1.55 -30.91
CA ILE A 242 -2.41 -2.41 -30.55
C ILE A 242 -3.68 -2.01 -31.31
N PHE A 243 -3.94 -0.70 -31.48
CA PHE A 243 -5.03 -0.21 -32.34
C PHE A 243 -4.88 -0.61 -33.81
N LYS A 244 -3.64 -0.69 -34.33
CA LYS A 244 -3.36 -1.09 -35.72
C LYS A 244 -3.72 -2.55 -36.02
N LYS A 245 -3.80 -3.43 -35.01
CA LYS A 245 -4.15 -4.85 -35.17
C LYS A 245 -5.66 -5.13 -35.20
N LEU A 246 -6.51 -4.09 -35.18
CA LEU A 246 -7.96 -4.25 -35.26
C LEU A 246 -8.45 -4.46 -36.69
N ALA A 247 -9.04 -5.63 -36.95
CA ALA A 247 -9.68 -5.96 -38.22
C ALA A 247 -11.08 -5.30 -38.37
N VAL A 248 -11.82 -5.11 -37.28
CA VAL A 248 -13.17 -4.49 -37.30
C VAL A 248 -13.36 -3.54 -36.10
N PRO A 249 -13.35 -2.22 -36.31
CA PRO A 249 -13.48 -1.23 -35.25
C PRO A 249 -14.95 -1.01 -34.82
N ASN A 250 -15.40 -1.82 -33.85
CA ASN A 250 -16.69 -1.67 -33.17
C ASN A 250 -16.49 -1.18 -31.73
N THR A 251 -17.47 -0.45 -31.19
CA THR A 251 -17.47 0.09 -29.82
C THR A 251 -17.12 -0.96 -28.75
N LYS A 252 -17.67 -2.17 -28.86
CA LYS A 252 -17.38 -3.25 -27.90
C LYS A 252 -15.93 -3.72 -27.95
N TRP A 253 -15.35 -3.81 -29.15
CA TRP A 253 -13.95 -4.21 -29.34
C TRP A 253 -12.99 -3.12 -28.88
N ILE A 254 -13.28 -1.86 -29.18
CA ILE A 254 -12.45 -0.72 -28.74
C ILE A 254 -12.44 -0.60 -27.21
N THR A 255 -13.60 -0.72 -26.56
CA THR A 255 -13.65 -0.71 -25.09
C THR A 255 -12.93 -1.93 -24.50
N LEU A 256 -13.02 -3.11 -25.11
CA LEU A 256 -12.26 -4.30 -24.66
C LEU A 256 -10.76 -4.03 -24.72
N ILE A 257 -10.29 -3.39 -25.78
CA ILE A 257 -8.88 -3.03 -25.96
C ILE A 257 -8.45 -2.02 -24.93
N PHE A 258 -9.29 -1.04 -24.59
CA PHE A 258 -8.99 -0.13 -23.47
C PHE A 258 -8.70 -0.93 -22.21
N PHE A 259 -9.55 -1.90 -21.84
CA PHE A 259 -9.28 -2.74 -20.66
C PHE A 259 -8.03 -3.61 -20.80
N LEU A 260 -7.84 -4.29 -21.95
CA LEU A 260 -6.70 -5.17 -22.19
C LEU A 260 -5.35 -4.44 -22.22
N ILE A 261 -5.33 -3.15 -22.53
CA ILE A 261 -4.11 -2.35 -22.54
C ILE A 261 -3.94 -1.61 -21.21
N ILE A 262 -4.94 -0.82 -20.84
CA ILE A 262 -4.82 0.14 -19.74
C ILE A 262 -4.65 -0.59 -18.43
N ALA A 263 -5.41 -1.68 -18.18
CA ALA A 263 -5.33 -2.36 -16.89
C ALA A 263 -3.95 -3.04 -16.65
N PRO A 264 -3.38 -3.81 -17.59
CA PRO A 264 -2.02 -4.32 -17.42
C PRO A 264 -0.96 -3.22 -17.34
N LEU A 265 -1.08 -2.14 -18.13
CA LEU A 265 -0.15 -1.02 -18.06
C LEU A 265 -0.24 -0.27 -16.74
N ALA A 266 -1.42 -0.16 -16.14
CA ALA A 266 -1.64 0.50 -14.85
C ALA A 266 -0.97 -0.23 -13.68
N ALA A 267 -0.55 -1.48 -13.87
CA ALA A 267 0.31 -2.16 -12.90
C ALA A 267 1.76 -1.60 -12.90
N PHE A 268 2.21 -0.95 -13.98
CA PHE A 268 3.61 -0.51 -14.14
C PHE A 268 3.77 1.00 -14.32
N ILE A 269 2.75 1.66 -14.83
CA ILE A 269 2.68 3.09 -15.09
C ILE A 269 1.59 3.65 -14.19
N SER A 270 1.77 4.87 -13.69
CA SER A 270 0.75 5.48 -12.84
C SER A 270 -0.59 5.61 -13.58
N ASP A 271 -1.63 5.14 -12.91
CA ASP A 271 -3.04 5.25 -13.28
C ASP A 271 -3.45 6.64 -13.81
N HIS A 272 -3.07 7.72 -13.13
CA HIS A 272 -3.41 9.09 -13.54
C HIS A 272 -2.73 9.49 -14.86
N ALA A 273 -1.50 9.06 -15.08
CA ALA A 273 -0.78 9.32 -16.33
C ALA A 273 -1.43 8.57 -17.51
N LEU A 274 -1.86 7.32 -17.28
CA LEU A 274 -2.60 6.54 -18.26
C LEU A 274 -3.96 7.18 -18.57
N ALA A 275 -4.73 7.58 -17.55
CA ALA A 275 -6.00 8.26 -17.77
C ALA A 275 -5.84 9.54 -18.60
N ALA A 276 -4.86 10.38 -18.27
CA ALA A 276 -4.57 11.60 -19.02
C ALA A 276 -4.13 11.33 -20.47
N MET A 277 -3.44 10.22 -20.72
CA MET A 277 -3.00 9.83 -22.07
C MET A 277 -4.14 9.29 -22.92
N PHE A 278 -4.97 8.41 -22.36
CA PHE A 278 -6.05 7.76 -23.10
C PHE A 278 -7.29 8.64 -23.25
N LEU A 279 -7.48 9.64 -22.38
CA LEU A 279 -8.62 10.55 -22.46
C LEU A 279 -8.72 11.28 -23.81
N PRO A 280 -7.67 11.95 -24.34
CA PRO A 280 -7.70 12.53 -25.68
C PRO A 280 -8.06 11.52 -26.78
N ILE A 281 -7.59 10.27 -26.66
CA ILE A 281 -7.89 9.20 -27.62
C ILE A 281 -9.39 8.85 -27.56
N GLY A 282 -9.94 8.68 -26.35
CA GLY A 282 -11.37 8.48 -26.15
C GLY A 282 -12.20 9.63 -26.72
N MET A 283 -11.73 10.87 -26.59
CA MET A 283 -12.43 12.06 -27.12
C MET A 283 -12.37 12.12 -28.64
N LEU A 284 -11.21 11.84 -29.23
CA LEU A 284 -11.06 11.76 -30.69
C LEU A 284 -11.94 10.66 -31.28
N LEU A 285 -11.98 9.49 -30.64
CA LEU A 285 -12.83 8.38 -31.06
C LEU A 285 -14.30 8.76 -30.99
N TYR A 286 -14.74 9.46 -29.94
CA TYR A 286 -16.10 9.96 -29.84
C TYR A 286 -16.41 10.99 -30.95
N GLN A 287 -15.63 12.07 -31.04
CA GLN A 287 -15.88 13.20 -31.93
C GLN A 287 -15.89 12.78 -33.41
N ASN A 288 -14.98 11.90 -33.82
CA ASN A 288 -14.87 11.45 -35.21
C ASN A 288 -15.83 10.29 -35.54
N SER A 289 -16.60 9.78 -34.57
CA SER A 289 -17.64 8.77 -34.82
C SER A 289 -19.03 9.38 -35.03
N LEU A 290 -19.22 10.66 -34.69
CA LEU A 290 -20.47 11.38 -34.90
C LEU A 290 -20.78 11.50 -36.39
N THR A 291 -22.05 11.40 -36.75
CA THR A 291 -22.52 11.50 -38.14
C THR A 291 -23.57 12.60 -38.24
N ASN A 292 -23.90 13.04 -39.46
CA ASN A 292 -24.97 14.03 -39.65
C ASN A 292 -26.33 13.52 -39.11
N GLU A 293 -26.55 12.21 -39.12
CA GLU A 293 -27.76 11.57 -38.58
C GLU A 293 -27.75 11.48 -37.05
N ILE A 294 -26.56 11.33 -36.45
CA ILE A 294 -26.37 11.25 -34.99
C ILE A 294 -25.33 12.30 -34.59
N PRO A 295 -25.74 13.57 -34.47
CA PRO A 295 -24.83 14.67 -34.13
C PRO A 295 -24.37 14.63 -32.66
N GLU A 296 -25.06 13.87 -31.80
CA GLU A 296 -24.66 13.67 -30.41
C GLU A 296 -25.04 12.25 -29.93
N ASP A 297 -24.07 11.52 -29.36
CA ASP A 297 -24.29 10.22 -28.71
C ASP A 297 -23.65 10.19 -27.31
N LYS A 298 -24.39 10.72 -26.33
CA LYS A 298 -23.92 10.81 -24.95
C LYS A 298 -23.54 9.45 -24.36
N GLU A 299 -24.24 8.38 -24.72
CA GLU A 299 -23.95 7.04 -24.21
C GLU A 299 -22.63 6.49 -24.76
N LEU A 300 -22.28 6.79 -26.01
CA LEU A 300 -20.96 6.47 -26.57
C LEU A 300 -19.85 7.23 -25.83
N ALA A 301 -20.01 8.54 -25.63
CA ALA A 301 -19.03 9.34 -24.90
C ALA A 301 -18.81 8.80 -23.49
N LYS A 302 -19.90 8.57 -22.74
CA LYS A 302 -19.86 8.03 -21.37
C LYS A 302 -19.16 6.67 -21.33
N LEU A 303 -19.49 5.77 -22.25
CA LEU A 303 -18.89 4.43 -22.36
C LEU A 303 -17.37 4.49 -22.58
N LEU A 304 -16.90 5.33 -23.50
CA LEU A 304 -15.46 5.45 -23.79
C LEU A 304 -14.70 6.05 -22.60
N MET A 305 -15.21 7.13 -22.00
CA MET A 305 -14.54 7.82 -20.90
C MET A 305 -14.47 6.95 -19.63
N ILE A 306 -15.59 6.32 -19.26
CA ILE A 306 -15.64 5.51 -18.04
C ILE A 306 -14.84 4.22 -18.19
N SER A 307 -14.73 3.65 -19.39
CA SER A 307 -13.88 2.48 -19.64
C SER A 307 -12.42 2.77 -19.35
N ILE A 308 -11.94 3.98 -19.68
CA ILE A 308 -10.55 4.41 -19.39
C ILE A 308 -10.31 4.46 -17.87
N ALA A 309 -11.19 5.14 -17.13
CA ALA A 309 -11.04 5.26 -15.68
C ALA A 309 -11.15 3.91 -14.95
N MET A 310 -12.14 3.09 -15.31
CA MET A 310 -12.31 1.76 -14.71
C MET A 310 -11.13 0.84 -15.01
N ALA A 311 -10.58 0.89 -16.23
CA ALA A 311 -9.40 0.11 -16.58
C ALA A 311 -8.16 0.52 -15.77
N CYS A 312 -7.98 1.82 -15.51
CA CYS A 312 -6.90 2.31 -14.64
C CYS A 312 -7.06 1.78 -13.20
N ASN A 313 -8.27 1.87 -12.64
CA ASN A 313 -8.54 1.48 -11.24
C ASN A 313 -8.35 -0.03 -11.01
N ILE A 314 -8.83 -0.90 -11.92
CA ILE A 314 -8.67 -2.36 -11.77
C ILE A 314 -7.23 -2.83 -11.97
N GLY A 315 -6.41 -2.08 -12.70
CA GLY A 315 -5.06 -2.50 -13.09
C GLY A 315 -3.99 -2.24 -12.03
N GLY A 316 -4.11 -1.13 -11.30
CA GLY A 316 -3.10 -0.72 -10.33
C GLY A 316 -2.74 -1.71 -9.20
N PRO A 317 -3.62 -2.60 -8.68
CA PRO A 317 -3.19 -3.60 -7.70
C PRO A 317 -2.26 -4.68 -8.27
N GLY A 318 -2.16 -4.81 -9.60
CA GLY A 318 -1.49 -5.94 -10.26
C GLY A 318 0.02 -6.07 -10.01
N ALA A 319 0.71 -4.97 -9.72
CA ALA A 319 2.14 -4.98 -9.39
C ALA A 319 2.52 -3.87 -8.40
N PRO A 320 3.64 -3.97 -7.66
CA PRO A 320 4.04 -2.96 -6.68
C PRO A 320 4.15 -1.54 -7.26
N SER A 321 4.59 -1.40 -8.51
CA SER A 321 4.68 -0.11 -9.21
C SER A 321 3.34 0.54 -9.57
N GLY A 322 2.23 -0.21 -9.55
CA GLY A 322 0.94 0.26 -10.07
C GLY A 322 0.25 1.28 -9.16
N GLY A 323 0.70 1.38 -7.92
CA GLY A 323 0.34 2.48 -7.04
C GLY A 323 0.96 2.33 -5.66
N ALA A 324 1.15 3.46 -4.99
CA ALA A 324 1.89 3.48 -3.73
C ALA A 324 1.26 2.65 -2.62
N ARG A 325 -0.07 2.45 -2.64
CA ARG A 325 -0.78 1.57 -1.70
C ARG A 325 -0.15 0.17 -1.60
N ASN A 326 0.30 -0.40 -2.73
CA ASN A 326 0.92 -1.73 -2.76
C ASN A 326 2.24 -1.71 -1.97
N VAL A 327 3.10 -0.74 -2.26
CA VAL A 327 4.43 -0.60 -1.65
C VAL A 327 4.31 -0.21 -0.18
N ILE A 328 3.35 0.64 0.18
CA ILE A 328 3.05 0.99 1.57
C ILE A 328 2.69 -0.27 2.35
N MET A 329 1.78 -1.10 1.83
CA MET A 329 1.38 -2.35 2.48
C MET A 329 2.52 -3.37 2.57
N MET A 330 3.35 -3.51 1.52
CA MET A 330 4.56 -4.34 1.55
C MET A 330 5.55 -3.87 2.63
N THR A 331 5.70 -2.55 2.77
CA THR A 331 6.59 -1.93 3.76
C THR A 331 6.08 -2.18 5.17
N TYR A 332 4.78 -2.00 5.41
CA TYR A 332 4.17 -2.29 6.71
C TYR A 332 4.31 -3.74 7.11
N LEU A 333 4.04 -4.68 6.20
CA LEU A 333 4.21 -6.10 6.50
C LEU A 333 5.67 -6.44 6.86
N THR A 334 6.63 -5.83 6.16
CA THR A 334 8.07 -6.02 6.42
C THR A 334 8.50 -5.39 7.75
N ASP A 335 8.06 -4.17 8.03
CA ASP A 335 8.48 -3.42 9.22
C ASP A 335 7.82 -3.97 10.49
N MET A 336 6.54 -4.33 10.42
CA MET A 336 5.73 -4.76 11.57
C MET A 336 5.92 -6.26 11.89
N PHE A 337 6.01 -7.11 10.86
CA PHE A 337 6.05 -8.57 11.03
C PHE A 337 7.31 -9.24 10.46
N GLY A 338 8.22 -8.47 9.85
CA GLY A 338 9.44 -9.02 9.27
C GLY A 338 9.17 -9.96 8.09
N VAL A 339 7.99 -9.86 7.47
CA VAL A 339 7.58 -10.66 6.32
C VAL A 339 7.77 -9.82 5.08
N ASP A 340 8.74 -10.21 4.27
CA ASP A 340 9.08 -9.51 3.04
C ASP A 340 8.41 -10.18 1.82
N ILE A 341 7.69 -9.40 1.03
CA ILE A 341 7.12 -9.83 -0.25
C ILE A 341 8.01 -9.31 -1.38
N GLY A 342 8.55 -10.20 -2.21
CA GLY A 342 9.32 -9.77 -3.38
C GLY A 342 8.43 -9.21 -4.48
N TYR A 343 8.98 -8.40 -5.39
CA TYR A 343 8.21 -7.83 -6.51
C TYR A 343 7.54 -8.91 -7.36
N PHE A 344 8.31 -9.90 -7.80
CA PHE A 344 7.79 -11.02 -8.60
C PHE A 344 6.70 -11.79 -7.85
N GLN A 345 6.92 -12.01 -6.55
CA GLN A 345 5.93 -12.67 -5.69
C GLN A 345 4.62 -11.88 -5.72
N TRP A 346 4.63 -10.58 -5.43
CA TRP A 346 3.43 -9.73 -5.48
C TRP A 346 2.67 -9.86 -6.80
N VAL A 347 3.35 -9.72 -7.94
CA VAL A 347 2.73 -9.84 -9.27
C VAL A 347 2.01 -11.17 -9.41
N THR A 348 2.66 -12.27 -9.01
CA THR A 348 2.06 -13.58 -9.18
C THR A 348 0.85 -13.84 -8.28
N TYR A 349 0.68 -13.14 -7.15
CA TYR A 349 -0.52 -13.24 -6.30
C TYR A 349 -1.62 -12.26 -6.72
N CYS A 350 -1.27 -11.03 -7.10
CA CYS A 350 -2.21 -9.93 -7.33
C CYS A 350 -2.59 -9.75 -8.80
N PHE A 351 -1.72 -10.04 -9.76
CA PHE A 351 -2.01 -9.87 -11.19
C PHE A 351 -3.18 -10.75 -11.70
N PRO A 352 -3.41 -11.99 -11.18
CA PRO A 352 -4.60 -12.76 -11.52
C PRO A 352 -5.93 -12.01 -11.25
N PHE A 353 -5.97 -11.13 -10.24
CA PHE A 353 -7.12 -10.26 -10.00
C PHE A 353 -7.44 -9.40 -11.22
N VAL A 354 -6.40 -8.77 -11.79
CA VAL A 354 -6.52 -7.89 -12.96
C VAL A 354 -7.04 -8.68 -14.15
N ILE A 355 -6.51 -9.89 -14.38
CA ILE A 355 -6.93 -10.77 -15.49
C ILE A 355 -8.42 -11.11 -15.38
N VAL A 356 -8.90 -11.43 -14.18
CA VAL A 356 -10.31 -11.78 -13.94
C VAL A 356 -11.21 -10.53 -14.04
N MET A 357 -10.76 -9.39 -13.53
CA MET A 357 -11.55 -8.16 -13.52
C MET A 357 -11.67 -7.51 -14.91
N ILE A 358 -10.72 -7.69 -15.83
CA ILE A 358 -10.80 -7.15 -17.20
C ILE A 358 -12.10 -7.55 -17.92
N PRO A 359 -12.40 -8.85 -18.13
CA PRO A 359 -13.61 -9.25 -18.85
C PRO A 359 -14.89 -8.91 -18.08
N ILE A 360 -14.87 -9.00 -16.74
CA ILE A 360 -16.01 -8.68 -15.87
C ILE A 360 -16.39 -7.20 -16.00
N THR A 361 -15.43 -6.31 -15.80
CA THR A 361 -15.64 -4.86 -15.84
C THR A 361 -16.02 -4.41 -17.25
N TRP A 362 -15.36 -4.97 -18.27
CA TRP A 362 -15.73 -4.72 -19.66
C TRP A 362 -17.19 -5.11 -19.94
N PHE A 363 -17.62 -6.30 -19.50
CA PHE A 363 -18.97 -6.79 -19.69
C PHE A 363 -20.00 -5.90 -18.99
N ILE A 364 -19.79 -5.59 -17.71
CA ILE A 364 -20.69 -4.72 -16.92
C ILE A 364 -20.82 -3.34 -17.56
N THR A 365 -19.70 -2.74 -17.99
CA THR A 365 -19.68 -1.42 -18.60
C THR A 365 -20.46 -1.41 -19.92
N ASN A 366 -20.24 -2.40 -20.79
CA ASN A 366 -20.94 -2.53 -22.07
C ASN A 366 -22.41 -2.95 -21.94
N LEU A 367 -22.80 -3.59 -20.84
CA LEU A 367 -24.20 -3.88 -20.54
C LEU A 367 -24.98 -2.62 -20.14
N ARG A 368 -24.30 -1.73 -19.39
CA ARG A 368 -24.88 -0.52 -18.83
C ARG A 368 -25.06 0.57 -19.89
N PHE A 369 -24.03 0.87 -20.66
CA PHE A 369 -24.11 1.94 -21.66
C PHE A 369 -24.55 1.41 -23.01
N ARG A 370 -25.56 2.04 -23.62
CA ARG A 370 -26.14 1.61 -24.90
C ARG A 370 -25.96 2.69 -25.96
N PRO A 371 -24.79 2.77 -26.61
CA PRO A 371 -24.54 3.75 -27.67
C PRO A 371 -25.40 3.45 -28.90
N LYS A 372 -25.80 4.50 -29.62
CA LYS A 372 -26.46 4.38 -30.93
C LYS A 372 -25.44 4.09 -32.03
N ILE A 373 -24.25 4.69 -31.93
CA ILE A 373 -23.14 4.45 -32.85
C ILE A 373 -22.35 3.21 -32.41
N VAL A 374 -22.32 2.21 -33.28
CA VAL A 374 -21.67 0.91 -33.02
C VAL A 374 -20.37 0.74 -33.81
N SER A 375 -20.25 1.42 -34.95
CA SER A 375 -19.04 1.41 -35.79
C SER A 375 -18.20 2.66 -35.53
N LEU A 376 -16.92 2.46 -35.19
CA LEU A 376 -15.92 3.51 -35.05
C LEU A 376 -14.90 3.48 -36.19
N ALA A 377 -15.23 2.86 -37.33
CA ALA A 377 -14.33 2.80 -38.48
C ALA A 377 -13.82 4.17 -38.95
N PRO A 378 -14.69 5.20 -39.13
CA PRO A 378 -14.23 6.52 -39.56
C PRO A 378 -13.24 7.16 -38.58
N ALA A 379 -13.53 7.06 -37.28
CA ALA A 379 -12.68 7.59 -36.23
C ALA A 379 -11.31 6.87 -36.15
N MET A 380 -11.31 5.56 -36.42
CA MET A 380 -10.09 4.75 -36.41
C MET A 380 -9.18 5.05 -37.59
N ASP A 381 -9.72 5.40 -38.76
CA ASP A 381 -8.90 5.77 -39.91
C ASP A 381 -8.25 7.15 -39.72
N GLN A 382 -8.97 8.09 -39.10
CA GLN A 382 -8.39 9.36 -38.69
C GLN A 382 -7.31 9.21 -37.62
N LEU A 383 -7.54 8.33 -36.64
CA LEU A 383 -6.55 7.98 -35.64
C LEU A 383 -5.31 7.35 -36.30
N LYS A 384 -5.47 6.41 -37.25
CA LYS A 384 -4.35 5.83 -38.03
C LYS A 384 -3.55 6.89 -38.78
N MET A 385 -4.21 7.89 -39.38
CA MET A 385 -3.52 8.98 -40.08
C MET A 385 -2.70 9.86 -39.13
N GLU A 386 -3.20 10.18 -37.93
CA GLU A 386 -2.40 10.91 -36.93
C GLU A 386 -1.25 10.06 -36.38
N ILE A 387 -1.45 8.75 -36.31
CA ILE A 387 -0.47 7.75 -35.87
C ILE A 387 0.69 7.63 -36.87
N ASP A 388 0.40 7.51 -38.16
CA ASP A 388 1.43 7.32 -39.19
C ASP A 388 2.36 8.54 -39.28
N LYS A 389 1.88 9.73 -38.89
CA LYS A 389 2.70 10.95 -38.76
C LYS A 389 3.78 10.85 -37.67
N MET A 390 3.69 9.91 -36.71
CA MET A 390 4.72 9.73 -35.67
C MET A 390 5.98 9.00 -36.14
N GLY A 391 6.00 8.40 -37.34
CA GLY A 391 7.19 7.79 -37.94
C GLY A 391 7.72 6.53 -37.23
N GLY A 392 9.01 6.22 -37.40
CA GLY A 392 9.71 5.05 -36.83
C GLY A 392 10.24 5.26 -35.40
N TRP A 393 10.68 4.18 -34.74
CA TRP A 393 11.25 4.24 -33.39
C TRP A 393 12.48 5.16 -33.33
N ASN A 394 12.48 6.10 -32.39
CA ASN A 394 13.65 6.95 -32.13
C ASN A 394 14.60 6.27 -31.13
N ARG A 395 15.91 6.52 -31.25
CA ARG A 395 16.94 6.14 -30.27
C ARG A 395 16.52 6.41 -28.82
N LYS A 396 15.91 7.56 -28.50
CA LYS A 396 15.43 7.85 -27.13
C LYS A 396 14.33 6.91 -26.66
N GLN A 397 13.43 6.51 -27.55
CA GLN A 397 12.34 5.57 -27.25
C GLN A 397 12.89 4.15 -27.03
N ILE A 398 13.88 3.75 -27.83
CA ILE A 398 14.54 2.45 -27.70
C ILE A 398 15.32 2.36 -26.39
N TRP A 399 16.15 3.35 -26.07
CA TRP A 399 16.86 3.40 -24.79
C TRP A 399 15.91 3.39 -23.61
N ALA A 400 14.77 4.09 -23.72
CA ALA A 400 13.80 4.09 -22.66
C ALA A 400 13.20 2.70 -22.40
N LEU A 401 12.88 1.96 -23.47
CA LEU A 401 12.40 0.59 -23.35
C LEU A 401 13.46 -0.36 -22.79
N ILE A 402 14.72 -0.24 -23.23
CA ILE A 402 15.84 -1.08 -22.75
C ILE A 402 16.05 -0.88 -21.24
N ILE A 403 16.15 0.37 -20.79
CA ILE A 403 16.34 0.69 -19.36
C ILE A 403 15.16 0.15 -18.56
N PHE A 404 13.93 0.33 -19.03
CA PHE A 404 12.75 -0.21 -18.38
C PHE A 404 12.80 -1.73 -18.23
N VAL A 405 13.15 -2.46 -19.28
CA VAL A 405 13.26 -3.93 -19.24
C VAL A 405 14.34 -4.36 -18.24
N ILE A 406 15.48 -3.68 -18.20
CA ILE A 406 16.55 -3.94 -17.23
C ILE A 406 16.06 -3.67 -15.79
N MET A 407 15.33 -2.58 -15.56
CA MET A 407 14.75 -2.27 -14.26
C MET A 407 13.76 -3.33 -13.80
N VAL A 408 12.82 -3.73 -14.67
CA VAL A 408 11.83 -4.78 -14.37
C VAL A 408 12.52 -6.10 -14.07
N PHE A 409 13.54 -6.46 -14.85
CA PHE A 409 14.37 -7.62 -14.59
C PHE A 409 15.05 -7.53 -13.21
N GLY A 410 15.61 -6.38 -12.87
CA GLY A 410 16.20 -6.11 -11.55
C GLY A 410 15.20 -6.31 -10.42
N TRP A 411 13.99 -5.74 -10.52
CA TRP A 411 12.94 -5.93 -9.52
C TRP A 411 12.52 -7.40 -9.36
N PHE A 412 12.42 -8.15 -10.47
CA PHE A 412 12.00 -9.55 -10.43
C PHE A 412 13.07 -10.45 -9.81
N THR A 413 14.35 -10.13 -10.03
CA THR A 413 15.49 -10.95 -9.60
C THR A 413 16.12 -10.51 -8.28
N GLU A 414 15.84 -9.30 -7.77
CA GLU A 414 16.44 -8.72 -6.55
C GLU A 414 16.49 -9.71 -5.38
N LYS A 415 15.33 -10.25 -5.00
CA LYS A 415 15.21 -11.18 -3.87
C LYS A 415 15.93 -12.50 -4.13
N ALA A 416 15.90 -12.99 -5.37
CA ALA A 416 16.57 -14.24 -5.75
C ALA A 416 18.09 -14.07 -5.71
N PHE A 417 18.62 -12.98 -6.28
CA PHE A 417 20.05 -12.68 -6.31
C PHE A 417 20.62 -12.38 -4.92
N PHE A 418 19.83 -11.73 -4.05
CA PHE A 418 20.19 -11.61 -2.65
C PHE A 418 20.29 -12.99 -1.96
N ASN A 419 19.29 -13.86 -2.15
CA ASN A 419 19.31 -15.20 -1.57
C ASN A 419 20.44 -16.10 -2.12
N MET A 420 20.88 -15.86 -3.37
CA MET A 420 22.04 -16.54 -3.98
C MET A 420 23.38 -15.99 -3.50
N GLY A 421 23.41 -14.90 -2.73
CA GLY A 421 24.63 -14.25 -2.25
C GLY A 421 25.35 -13.39 -3.29
N ILE A 422 24.71 -13.08 -4.43
CA ILE A 422 25.26 -12.19 -5.46
C ILE A 422 25.35 -10.76 -4.93
N TYR A 423 24.31 -10.32 -4.22
CA TYR A 423 24.30 -9.02 -3.55
C TYR A 423 24.69 -9.18 -2.08
N PRO A 424 25.67 -8.40 -1.58
CA PRO A 424 26.09 -8.48 -0.17
C PRO A 424 25.01 -7.96 0.79
N ILE A 425 24.08 -7.15 0.28
CA ILE A 425 22.96 -6.58 1.02
C ILE A 425 21.70 -6.61 0.16
N ARG A 426 20.54 -6.62 0.82
CA ARG A 426 19.24 -6.45 0.16
C ARG A 426 19.20 -5.05 -0.46
N LEU A 427 19.09 -4.97 -1.79
CA LEU A 427 19.10 -3.67 -2.49
C LEU A 427 17.77 -2.94 -2.30
N GLY A 428 16.67 -3.69 -2.18
CA GLY A 428 15.34 -3.10 -2.18
C GLY A 428 14.89 -2.68 -3.58
N ILE A 429 13.59 -2.42 -3.70
CA ILE A 429 13.00 -2.04 -4.99
C ILE A 429 13.26 -0.56 -5.30
N GLY A 430 13.42 0.27 -4.26
CA GLY A 430 13.64 1.70 -4.40
C GLY A 430 14.99 2.08 -4.99
N VAL A 431 16.06 1.42 -4.54
CA VAL A 431 17.41 1.62 -5.10
C VAL A 431 17.44 1.33 -6.60
N ILE A 432 16.81 0.23 -7.04
CA ILE A 432 16.73 -0.14 -8.46
C ILE A 432 15.92 0.90 -9.25
N ALA A 433 14.83 1.42 -8.67
CA ALA A 433 14.00 2.45 -9.31
C ALA A 433 14.79 3.75 -9.57
N VAL A 434 15.50 4.24 -8.55
CA VAL A 434 16.32 5.46 -8.65
C VAL A 434 17.52 5.23 -9.56
N ALA A 435 18.19 4.07 -9.51
CA ALA A 435 19.26 3.73 -10.44
C ALA A 435 18.80 3.80 -11.91
N GLY A 436 17.59 3.30 -12.19
CA GLY A 436 16.94 3.43 -13.48
C GLY A 436 16.69 4.89 -13.89
N ALA A 437 16.16 5.71 -12.97
CA ALA A 437 15.98 7.15 -13.18
C ALA A 437 17.30 7.85 -13.55
N ILE A 438 18.40 7.52 -12.87
CA ILE A 438 19.72 8.07 -13.20
C ILE A 438 20.20 7.55 -14.56
N ALA A 439 19.96 6.28 -14.89
CA ALA A 439 20.32 5.73 -16.21
C ALA A 439 19.63 6.47 -17.37
N TYR A 440 18.39 6.94 -17.20
CA TYR A 440 17.70 7.78 -18.19
C TYR A 440 18.41 9.14 -18.41
N ILE A 441 18.97 9.73 -17.36
CA ILE A 441 19.77 10.95 -17.47
C ILE A 441 21.06 10.67 -18.21
N LEU A 442 21.79 9.61 -17.82
CA LEU A 442 23.08 9.24 -18.42
C LEU A 442 22.97 8.92 -19.92
N THR A 443 21.84 8.36 -20.35
CA THR A 443 21.57 8.04 -21.76
C THR A 443 21.00 9.21 -22.57
N GLY A 444 20.75 10.37 -21.93
CA GLY A 444 20.21 11.56 -22.60
C GLY A 444 18.74 11.44 -23.01
N VAL A 445 18.01 10.49 -22.43
CA VAL A 445 16.56 10.34 -22.63
C VAL A 445 15.82 11.52 -22.00
N VAL A 446 16.25 11.89 -20.79
CA VAL A 446 15.75 13.03 -20.01
C VAL A 446 16.92 13.84 -19.44
N ASN A 447 16.65 15.07 -19.05
CA ASN A 447 17.51 15.90 -18.23
C ASN A 447 16.85 16.14 -16.86
N TRP A 448 17.58 16.72 -15.91
CA TRP A 448 17.04 16.96 -14.56
C TRP A 448 15.83 17.90 -14.55
N ARG A 449 15.80 18.88 -15.46
CA ARG A 449 14.68 19.82 -15.59
C ARG A 449 13.38 19.10 -15.96
N ASP A 450 13.46 18.06 -16.78
CA ASP A 450 12.30 17.22 -17.08
C ASP A 450 11.74 16.55 -15.83
N TYR A 451 12.60 16.04 -14.94
CA TYR A 451 12.16 15.48 -13.68
C TYR A 451 11.59 16.55 -12.75
N GLN A 452 12.24 17.71 -12.67
CA GLN A 452 11.74 18.81 -11.85
C GLN A 452 10.33 19.27 -12.26
N GLU A 453 10.04 19.32 -13.56
CA GLU A 453 8.76 19.83 -14.07
C GLU A 453 7.67 18.76 -14.24
N ARG A 454 8.04 17.49 -14.46
CA ARG A 454 7.08 16.42 -14.79
C ARG A 454 6.84 15.43 -13.67
N VAL A 455 7.74 15.33 -12.70
CA VAL A 455 7.53 14.49 -11.51
C VAL A 455 6.69 15.26 -10.51
N ASP A 456 5.62 14.63 -10.03
CA ASP A 456 4.84 15.17 -8.93
C ASP A 456 5.56 14.89 -7.60
N TRP A 457 6.40 15.83 -7.18
CA TRP A 457 7.11 15.75 -5.90
C TRP A 457 6.18 15.78 -4.69
N GLY A 458 4.98 16.36 -4.84
CA GLY A 458 3.96 16.37 -3.80
C GLY A 458 3.53 14.94 -3.45
N VAL A 459 3.35 14.09 -4.46
CA VAL A 459 3.03 12.66 -4.30
C VAL A 459 4.13 11.92 -3.52
N VAL A 460 5.41 12.20 -3.80
CA VAL A 460 6.54 11.58 -3.07
C VAL A 460 6.47 11.90 -1.58
N TRP A 461 6.28 13.17 -1.23
CA TRP A 461 6.17 13.61 0.17
C TRP A 461 4.90 13.09 0.85
N LEU A 462 3.78 13.08 0.13
CA LEU A 462 2.52 12.53 0.63
C LEU A 462 2.69 11.08 1.08
N TYR A 463 3.30 10.24 0.26
CA TYR A 463 3.51 8.84 0.61
C TYR A 463 4.59 8.64 1.68
N ALA A 464 5.62 9.48 1.72
CA ALA A 464 6.57 9.49 2.82
C ALA A 464 5.88 9.77 4.16
N GLY A 465 4.99 10.77 4.21
CA GLY A 465 4.13 11.05 5.37
C GLY A 465 3.19 9.90 5.70
N ALA A 466 2.62 9.25 4.69
CA ALA A 466 1.74 8.10 4.86
C ALA A 466 2.48 6.92 5.54
N ILE A 467 3.71 6.62 5.14
CA ILE A 467 4.55 5.57 5.76
C ILE A 467 4.90 5.94 7.20
N ILE A 468 5.27 7.19 7.47
CA ILE A 468 5.51 7.69 8.84
C ILE A 468 4.27 7.48 9.70
N PHE A 469 3.11 7.85 9.16
CA PHE A 469 1.83 7.74 9.84
C PHE A 469 1.57 6.29 10.28
N GLY A 470 1.65 5.33 9.37
CA GLY A 470 1.41 3.93 9.74
C GLY A 470 2.47 3.32 10.64
N ARG A 471 3.77 3.61 10.41
CA ARG A 471 4.85 3.19 11.32
C ARG A 471 4.67 3.74 12.73
N THR A 472 4.16 4.95 12.84
CA THR A 472 3.89 5.58 14.14
C THR A 472 2.70 4.90 14.81
N LEU A 473 1.62 4.63 14.08
CA LEU A 473 0.47 3.91 14.65
C LEU A 473 0.89 2.54 15.22
N ASP A 474 1.78 1.82 14.52
CA ASP A 474 2.29 0.52 14.99
C ASP A 474 3.26 0.67 16.18
N SER A 475 4.33 1.46 16.02
CA SER A 475 5.39 1.58 17.04
C SER A 475 4.92 2.16 18.37
N THR A 476 3.85 2.97 18.37
CA THR A 476 3.22 3.50 19.58
C THR A 476 2.25 2.50 20.22
N GLY A 477 1.75 1.51 19.48
CA GLY A 477 0.69 0.58 19.90
C GLY A 477 -0.73 1.06 19.61
N ALA A 478 -0.90 2.20 18.95
CA ALA A 478 -2.23 2.72 18.59
C ALA A 478 -2.97 1.84 17.58
N ALA A 479 -2.26 1.29 16.58
CA ALA A 479 -2.84 0.35 15.63
C ALA A 479 -3.34 -0.93 16.32
N TYR A 480 -2.57 -1.44 17.29
CA TYR A 480 -2.95 -2.60 18.10
C TYR A 480 -4.19 -2.30 18.97
N TRP A 481 -4.25 -1.14 19.61
CA TRP A 481 -5.42 -0.72 20.39
C TRP A 481 -6.70 -0.63 19.54
N LEU A 482 -6.60 -0.04 18.34
CA LEU A 482 -7.72 0.02 17.40
C LEU A 482 -8.11 -1.37 16.90
N ALA A 483 -7.13 -2.20 16.53
CA ALA A 483 -7.37 -3.57 16.07
C ALA A 483 -8.11 -4.40 17.12
N ARG A 484 -7.66 -4.36 18.38
CA ARG A 484 -8.34 -5.03 19.50
C ARG A 484 -9.78 -4.56 19.65
N SER A 485 -10.00 -3.25 19.61
CA SER A 485 -11.33 -2.67 19.75
C SER A 485 -12.29 -3.11 18.63
N VAL A 486 -11.79 -3.21 17.40
CA VAL A 486 -12.57 -3.69 16.25
C VAL A 486 -12.85 -5.19 16.36
N ILE A 487 -11.87 -6.01 16.74
CA ILE A 487 -12.04 -7.45 16.94
C ILE A 487 -13.07 -7.73 18.03
N ASP A 488 -12.96 -7.08 19.19
CA ASP A 488 -13.88 -7.27 20.32
C ASP A 488 -15.32 -6.92 19.93
N PHE A 489 -15.51 -5.91 19.07
CA PHE A 489 -16.82 -5.56 18.52
C PHE A 489 -17.33 -6.64 17.54
N LEU A 490 -16.47 -7.13 16.64
CA LEU A 490 -16.84 -8.14 15.64
C LEU A 490 -17.04 -9.56 16.22
N ALA A 491 -16.43 -9.84 17.37
CA ALA A 491 -16.62 -11.11 18.09
C ALA A 491 -18.08 -11.35 18.47
N GLN A 492 -18.85 -10.29 18.73
CA GLN A 492 -20.29 -10.38 19.00
C GLN A 492 -21.09 -10.92 17.81
N PHE A 493 -20.54 -10.83 16.60
CA PHE A 493 -21.13 -11.30 15.36
C PHE A 493 -20.46 -12.56 14.81
N GLY A 494 -19.50 -13.16 15.55
CA GLY A 494 -18.71 -14.30 15.09
C GLY A 494 -17.79 -13.99 13.89
N MET A 495 -17.40 -12.73 13.73
CA MET A 495 -16.56 -12.24 12.62
C MET A 495 -15.16 -11.79 13.09
N ASP A 496 -14.68 -12.35 14.19
CA ASP A 496 -13.42 -12.02 14.85
C ASP A 496 -12.21 -12.81 14.32
N ALA A 497 -12.42 -13.80 13.45
CA ALA A 497 -11.33 -14.60 12.89
C ALA A 497 -11.52 -15.03 11.43
N GLY A 498 -10.43 -15.49 10.81
CA GLY A 498 -10.43 -16.14 9.50
C GLY A 498 -10.96 -15.26 8.35
N LEU A 499 -11.58 -15.90 7.35
CA LEU A 499 -12.11 -15.20 6.17
C LEU A 499 -13.16 -14.11 6.50
N PRO A 500 -14.11 -14.30 7.45
CA PRO A 500 -15.08 -13.26 7.80
C PRO A 500 -14.43 -11.94 8.23
N LEU A 501 -13.41 -11.99 9.10
CA LEU A 501 -12.69 -10.79 9.55
C LEU A 501 -12.02 -10.09 8.37
N MET A 502 -11.39 -10.85 7.46
CA MET A 502 -10.75 -10.29 6.27
C MET A 502 -11.77 -9.62 5.34
N ILE A 503 -12.96 -10.20 5.14
CA ILE A 503 -14.03 -9.59 4.35
C ILE A 503 -14.48 -8.27 4.96
N VAL A 504 -14.71 -8.21 6.27
CA VAL A 504 -15.12 -6.98 6.94
C VAL A 504 -14.04 -5.90 6.83
N SER A 505 -12.78 -6.26 7.05
CA SER A 505 -11.65 -5.33 6.94
C SER A 505 -11.47 -4.78 5.52
N ASN A 506 -11.55 -5.65 4.50
CA ASN A 506 -11.45 -5.25 3.10
C ASN A 506 -12.68 -4.45 2.66
N GLY A 507 -13.88 -4.85 3.10
CA GLY A 507 -15.13 -4.14 2.85
C GLY A 507 -15.05 -2.69 3.36
N LEU A 508 -14.60 -2.51 4.61
CA LEU A 508 -14.37 -1.19 5.18
C LEU A 508 -13.34 -0.39 4.36
N THR A 509 -12.22 -1.02 3.99
CA THR A 509 -11.18 -0.38 3.16
C THR A 509 -11.75 0.07 1.81
N SER A 510 -12.56 -0.77 1.17
CA SER A 510 -13.17 -0.49 -0.13
C SER A 510 -14.19 0.65 -0.04
N ILE A 511 -14.95 0.78 1.06
CA ILE A 511 -15.84 1.92 1.27
C ILE A 511 -15.01 3.20 1.48
N LEU A 512 -13.98 3.14 2.33
CA LEU A 512 -13.14 4.30 2.65
C LEU A 512 -12.44 4.87 1.42
N THR A 513 -11.94 4.04 0.50
CA THR A 513 -11.28 4.53 -0.71
C THR A 513 -12.21 5.23 -1.71
N ASN A 514 -13.52 5.14 -1.54
CA ASN A 514 -14.44 5.95 -2.34
C ASN A 514 -14.57 7.37 -1.77
N LEU A 515 -14.25 7.56 -0.49
CA LEU A 515 -14.34 8.84 0.23
C LEU A 515 -13.00 9.57 0.30
N MET A 516 -11.87 8.87 0.20
CA MET A 516 -10.52 9.42 0.18
C MET A 516 -9.64 8.69 -0.85
N ALA A 517 -8.53 9.30 -1.26
CA ALA A 517 -7.59 8.68 -2.19
C ALA A 517 -7.04 7.33 -1.68
N ASP A 518 -6.77 6.43 -2.62
CA ASP A 518 -6.35 5.04 -2.43
C ASP A 518 -5.12 4.85 -1.52
N GLY A 519 -4.06 5.65 -1.73
CA GLY A 519 -2.85 5.61 -0.92
C GLY A 519 -3.08 5.98 0.55
N PRO A 520 -3.68 7.16 0.84
CA PRO A 520 -4.13 7.52 2.17
C PRO A 520 -5.04 6.49 2.86
N ALA A 521 -5.97 5.88 2.12
CA ALA A 521 -6.84 4.82 2.64
C ALA A 521 -6.02 3.61 3.10
N ALA A 522 -5.11 3.11 2.26
CA ALA A 522 -4.22 2.00 2.60
C ALA A 522 -3.27 2.36 3.76
N ALA A 523 -2.76 3.59 3.81
CA ALA A 523 -1.87 4.03 4.88
C ALA A 523 -2.57 4.11 6.25
N SER A 524 -3.87 4.42 6.26
CA SER A 524 -4.68 4.54 7.47
C SER A 524 -5.18 3.20 7.97
N VAL A 525 -5.72 2.37 7.07
CA VAL A 525 -6.33 1.08 7.44
C VAL A 525 -5.28 -0.01 7.56
N GLY A 526 -4.20 0.05 6.78
CA GLY A 526 -3.16 -0.97 6.70
C GLY A 526 -2.58 -1.41 8.05
N PRO A 527 -2.09 -0.51 8.90
CA PRO A 527 -1.52 -0.88 10.20
C PRO A 527 -2.54 -1.57 11.12
N ILE A 528 -3.81 -1.16 11.05
CA ILE A 528 -4.91 -1.74 11.84
C ILE A 528 -5.22 -3.14 11.30
N ALA A 529 -5.39 -3.29 9.98
CA ALA A 529 -5.65 -4.57 9.32
C ALA A 529 -4.55 -5.60 9.60
N LEU A 530 -3.29 -5.19 9.53
CA LEU A 530 -2.16 -6.08 9.82
C LEU A 530 -2.03 -6.42 11.31
N ASN A 531 -2.30 -5.48 12.21
CA ASN A 531 -2.37 -5.78 13.64
C ASN A 531 -3.51 -6.77 13.95
N MET A 532 -4.69 -6.60 13.33
CA MET A 532 -5.78 -7.57 13.46
C MET A 532 -5.34 -8.96 12.98
N ALA A 533 -4.66 -9.04 11.84
CA ALA A 533 -4.12 -10.29 11.31
C ALA A 533 -3.09 -10.94 12.24
N GLY A 534 -2.15 -10.16 12.77
CA GLY A 534 -1.14 -10.65 13.71
C GLY A 534 -1.71 -11.05 15.08
N MET A 535 -2.87 -10.52 15.46
CA MET A 535 -3.55 -10.87 16.72
C MET A 535 -4.28 -12.20 16.64
N VAL A 536 -5.01 -12.42 15.54
CA VAL A 536 -5.90 -13.58 15.38
C VAL A 536 -5.13 -14.81 14.90
N HIS A 537 -4.26 -14.64 13.90
CA HIS A 537 -3.55 -15.74 13.23
C HIS A 537 -2.05 -15.46 13.14
N PRO A 538 -1.35 -15.34 14.29
CA PRO A 538 0.05 -14.95 14.34
C PRO A 538 0.95 -15.91 13.55
N GLY A 539 1.75 -15.36 12.63
CA GLY A 539 2.81 -16.10 11.95
C GLY A 539 2.35 -17.02 10.82
N THR A 540 1.07 -16.98 10.48
CA THR A 540 0.46 -17.75 9.39
C THR A 540 0.49 -16.98 8.06
N ILE A 541 0.04 -17.62 6.98
CA ILE A 541 -0.21 -16.98 5.68
C ILE A 541 -1.30 -15.89 5.74
N TYR A 542 -2.05 -15.76 6.84
CA TYR A 542 -3.08 -14.73 7.01
C TYR A 542 -2.51 -13.30 6.91
N LEU A 543 -1.29 -13.08 7.41
CA LEU A 543 -0.60 -11.79 7.37
C LEU A 543 -0.34 -11.29 5.93
N PRO A 544 0.39 -12.03 5.07
CA PRO A 544 0.60 -11.60 3.68
C PRO A 544 -0.72 -11.53 2.90
N PHE A 545 -1.71 -12.38 3.18
CA PHE A 545 -3.00 -12.32 2.49
C PHE A 545 -3.80 -11.08 2.88
N MET A 546 -3.89 -10.75 4.17
CA MET A 546 -4.49 -9.48 4.64
C MET A 546 -3.79 -8.28 4.01
N THR A 547 -2.46 -8.32 3.89
CA THR A 547 -1.65 -7.26 3.26
C THR A 547 -2.09 -7.02 1.81
N MET A 548 -2.09 -8.09 1.01
CA MET A 548 -2.45 -8.01 -0.41
C MET A 548 -3.93 -7.67 -0.58
N ALA A 549 -4.81 -8.21 0.26
CA ALA A 549 -6.24 -7.95 0.19
C ALA A 549 -6.59 -6.50 0.53
N THR A 550 -5.97 -5.94 1.57
CA THR A 550 -6.15 -4.52 1.94
C THR A 550 -5.64 -3.60 0.82
N ALA A 551 -4.49 -3.92 0.21
CA ALA A 551 -3.97 -3.16 -0.93
C ALA A 551 -4.92 -3.22 -2.15
N ILE A 552 -5.42 -4.41 -2.49
CA ILE A 552 -6.39 -4.59 -3.58
C ILE A 552 -7.69 -3.84 -3.28
N ALA A 553 -8.26 -4.01 -2.08
CA ALA A 553 -9.51 -3.36 -1.68
C ALA A 553 -9.41 -1.83 -1.67
N SER A 554 -8.25 -1.27 -1.32
CA SER A 554 -7.99 0.17 -1.43
C SER A 554 -7.96 0.67 -2.89
N SER A 555 -7.99 -0.21 -3.89
CA SER A 555 -8.14 0.18 -5.31
C SER A 555 -9.60 0.26 -5.76
N PHE A 556 -10.58 -0.09 -4.91
CA PHE A 556 -12.00 -0.24 -5.30
C PHE A 556 -12.77 1.08 -5.33
N ALA A 557 -12.10 2.15 -5.73
CA ALA A 557 -12.65 3.49 -5.89
C ALA A 557 -13.45 3.63 -7.20
N TYR A 558 -14.47 2.80 -7.37
CA TYR A 558 -15.26 2.73 -8.60
C TYR A 558 -16.49 3.64 -8.59
N CYS A 559 -16.99 4.04 -7.41
CA CYS A 559 -18.31 4.64 -7.29
C CYS A 559 -18.30 6.18 -7.37
N LEU A 560 -17.20 6.83 -6.94
CA LEU A 560 -17.14 8.27 -6.77
C LEU A 560 -16.00 8.91 -7.58
N ILE A 561 -16.24 10.14 -8.04
CA ILE A 561 -15.28 10.93 -8.85
C ILE A 561 -14.01 11.25 -8.05
N ILE A 562 -14.18 11.52 -6.74
CA ILE A 562 -13.09 11.93 -5.84
C ILE A 562 -12.20 10.74 -5.46
N GLY A 563 -12.65 9.50 -5.66
CA GLY A 563 -11.94 8.31 -5.17
C GLY A 563 -10.54 8.13 -5.75
N THR A 564 -10.34 8.40 -7.05
CA THR A 564 -9.01 8.34 -7.69
C THR A 564 -8.82 9.42 -8.75
N PRO A 565 -7.57 9.86 -9.02
CA PRO A 565 -7.30 10.84 -10.07
C PRO A 565 -7.76 10.43 -11.48
N PRO A 566 -7.67 9.16 -11.93
CA PRO A 566 -8.28 8.70 -13.17
C PRO A 566 -9.75 9.08 -13.33
N ASN A 567 -10.57 8.90 -12.27
CA ASN A 567 -11.98 9.28 -12.29
C ASN A 567 -12.13 10.80 -12.47
N ALA A 568 -11.38 11.60 -11.72
CA ALA A 568 -11.41 13.05 -11.86
C ALA A 568 -10.98 13.53 -13.26
N ILE A 569 -9.93 12.94 -13.82
CA ILE A 569 -9.40 13.29 -15.16
C ILE A 569 -10.45 13.05 -16.24
N VAL A 570 -11.07 11.86 -16.28
CA VAL A 570 -12.07 11.58 -17.31
C VAL A 570 -13.37 12.34 -17.06
N TYR A 571 -13.72 12.65 -15.81
CA TYR A 571 -14.85 13.52 -15.47
C TYR A 571 -14.66 14.95 -15.99
N ALA A 572 -13.43 15.48 -15.92
CA ALA A 572 -13.08 16.80 -16.43
C ALA A 572 -13.29 16.98 -17.95
N SER A 573 -13.52 15.88 -18.69
CA SER A 573 -13.94 15.93 -20.11
C SER A 573 -15.30 16.60 -20.33
N GLY A 574 -16.16 16.61 -19.30
CA GLY A 574 -17.51 17.18 -19.37
C GLY A 574 -18.59 16.24 -19.92
N TYR A 575 -18.23 15.00 -20.30
CA TYR A 575 -19.20 14.02 -20.85
C TYR A 575 -19.85 13.11 -19.80
N LEU A 576 -19.31 13.06 -18.58
CA LEU A 576 -19.75 12.16 -17.51
C LEU A 576 -20.54 12.89 -16.44
N GLU A 577 -21.53 12.21 -15.86
CA GLU A 577 -22.27 12.66 -14.69
C GLU A 577 -21.93 11.79 -13.46
N PRO A 578 -22.09 12.27 -12.22
CA PRO A 578 -21.86 11.44 -11.03
C PRO A 578 -22.67 10.14 -11.01
N LYS A 579 -23.88 10.15 -11.58
CA LYS A 579 -24.75 8.96 -11.73
C LYS A 579 -24.15 7.90 -12.66
N ASP A 580 -23.25 8.28 -13.55
CA ASP A 580 -22.57 7.36 -14.46
C ASP A 580 -21.56 6.48 -13.73
N TYR A 581 -20.82 7.07 -12.80
CA TYR A 581 -19.95 6.33 -11.89
C TYR A 581 -20.74 5.36 -11.02
N LEU A 582 -21.84 5.78 -10.40
CA LEU A 582 -22.61 4.89 -9.54
C LEU A 582 -23.21 3.70 -10.30
N ARG A 583 -23.76 3.93 -11.51
CA ARG A 583 -24.47 2.89 -12.26
C ARG A 583 -23.53 1.78 -12.79
N VAL A 584 -22.22 2.02 -12.90
CA VAL A 584 -21.22 1.00 -13.25
C VAL A 584 -20.36 0.58 -12.05
N GLY A 585 -19.99 1.55 -11.21
CA GLY A 585 -19.15 1.36 -10.04
C GLY A 585 -19.78 0.50 -8.96
N ILE A 586 -21.08 0.64 -8.65
CA ILE A 586 -21.73 -0.17 -7.61
C ILE A 586 -21.67 -1.67 -7.98
N PRO A 587 -22.09 -2.11 -9.19
CA PRO A 587 -21.94 -3.50 -9.59
C PRO A 587 -20.48 -4.00 -9.54
N ILE A 588 -19.53 -3.23 -10.09
CA ILE A 588 -18.10 -3.62 -10.08
C ILE A 588 -17.58 -3.72 -8.66
N PHE A 589 -17.98 -2.81 -7.77
CA PHE A 589 -17.56 -2.78 -6.37
C PHE A 589 -17.92 -4.07 -5.63
N PHE A 590 -19.16 -4.54 -5.76
CA PHE A 590 -19.58 -5.80 -5.15
C PHE A 590 -18.87 -7.00 -5.79
N VAL A 591 -18.79 -7.03 -7.12
CA VAL A 591 -18.11 -8.13 -7.82
C VAL A 591 -16.62 -8.18 -7.50
N ALA A 592 -15.94 -7.05 -7.38
CA ALA A 592 -14.53 -6.97 -7.02
C ALA A 592 -14.26 -7.53 -5.62
N ASN A 593 -15.12 -7.22 -4.65
CA ASN A 593 -15.06 -7.80 -3.30
C ASN A 593 -15.28 -9.32 -3.33
N VAL A 594 -16.22 -9.80 -4.14
CA VAL A 594 -16.47 -11.25 -4.31
C VAL A 594 -15.27 -11.94 -4.98
N VAL A 595 -14.69 -11.35 -6.03
CA VAL A 595 -13.49 -11.88 -6.69
C VAL A 595 -12.31 -11.92 -5.70
N LEU A 596 -12.13 -10.87 -4.90
CA LEU A 596 -11.08 -10.84 -3.88
C LEU A 596 -11.28 -11.93 -2.82
N LEU A 597 -12.53 -12.19 -2.41
CA LEU A 597 -12.87 -13.29 -1.52
C LEU A 597 -12.49 -14.66 -2.14
N PHE A 598 -12.89 -14.92 -3.38
CA PHE A 598 -12.53 -16.18 -4.06
C PHE A 598 -11.03 -16.33 -4.27
N MET A 599 -10.33 -15.24 -4.60
CA MET A 599 -8.88 -15.25 -4.70
C MET A 599 -8.23 -15.60 -3.38
N THR A 600 -8.71 -15.02 -2.28
CA THR A 600 -8.18 -15.30 -0.95
C THR A 600 -8.47 -16.74 -0.53
N GLY A 601 -9.74 -17.17 -0.62
CA GLY A 601 -10.20 -18.46 -0.12
C GLY A 601 -9.72 -19.66 -0.93
N ILE A 602 -9.52 -19.49 -2.25
CA ILE A 602 -9.16 -20.57 -3.17
C ILE A 602 -7.72 -20.42 -3.66
N TYR A 603 -7.45 -19.39 -4.47
CA TYR A 603 -6.19 -19.27 -5.20
C TYR A 603 -4.99 -19.09 -4.28
N TRP A 604 -5.09 -18.16 -3.33
CA TRP A 604 -4.02 -17.86 -2.39
C TRP A 604 -3.81 -18.99 -1.39
N THR A 605 -4.90 -19.53 -0.80
CA THR A 605 -4.81 -20.70 0.09
C THR A 605 -4.18 -21.90 -0.58
N PHE A 606 -4.58 -22.24 -1.82
CA PHE A 606 -4.00 -23.33 -2.59
C PHE A 606 -2.51 -23.13 -2.86
N ARG A 607 -2.11 -21.90 -3.18
CA ARG A 607 -0.71 -21.55 -3.45
C ARG A 607 0.15 -21.51 -2.19
N GLY A 608 -0.44 -21.25 -1.02
CA GLY A 608 0.28 -20.99 0.23
C GLY A 608 1.10 -19.70 0.16
N PHE A 609 2.03 -19.49 1.12
CA PHE A 609 2.99 -18.38 1.09
C PHE A 609 4.33 -18.82 1.70
N GLY A 610 5.28 -19.24 0.85
CA GLY A 610 6.57 -19.75 1.33
C GLY A 610 6.41 -20.97 2.23
N THR A 611 7.08 -20.98 3.38
CA THR A 611 6.98 -22.06 4.39
C THR A 611 6.05 -21.71 5.56
N MET A 612 5.19 -20.70 5.42
CA MET A 612 4.27 -20.31 6.50
C MET A 612 3.10 -21.28 6.61
N PRO A 613 2.62 -21.56 7.83
CA PRO A 613 1.45 -22.40 8.05
C PRO A 613 0.17 -21.73 7.55
N GLY A 614 -0.83 -22.55 7.22
CA GLY A 614 -2.21 -22.10 7.00
C GLY A 614 -2.81 -21.46 8.26
N PHE A 615 -3.94 -20.77 8.09
CA PHE A 615 -4.71 -20.15 9.18
C PHE A 615 -6.11 -20.74 9.26
#